data_AF-X1TBR3-F1
#
_entry.id   AF-X1TBR3-F1
#
_cell.length_a   1.000
_cell.length_b   1.000
_cell.length_c   1.000
_cell.angle_alpha   90.00
_cell.angle_beta   90.00
_cell.angle_gamma   90.00
#
_symmetry.space_group_name_H-M   'P 1'
#
loop_
_entity.id
_entity.type
_entity.pdbx_description
1 polymer ?
#
loop_
_entity_poly.entity_id
_entity_poly.type
_entity_poly.pdbx_seq_one_letter_code
_entity_poly.pdbx_strand_id
1 'polypeptide(L)'
;MLTILRGVKWVVGKLFATVEFVIPLSRFSLSLGGKITTLKEQTTVLLNQLSEIMVPTLVVWGAKDPIVPARQAYAAAELITDCQVKVFEDAGHSVYRDKVGEFSQTLAKFLG
;
A
#
# COMPACT_ATOMS: atom_id res chain seq x y z
N MET A 1 0.76 21.50 -51.95
CA MET A 1 0.44 21.56 -50.51
C MET A 1 0.60 20.20 -49.79
N LEU A 2 1.54 19.33 -50.19
CA LEU A 2 1.73 17.99 -49.59
C LEU A 2 3.19 17.71 -49.17
N THR A 3 4.10 18.65 -49.42
CA THR A 3 5.55 18.48 -49.17
C THR A 3 5.96 18.98 -47.79
N ILE A 4 5.24 19.96 -47.22
CA ILE A 4 5.52 20.53 -45.89
C ILE A 4 5.16 19.54 -44.77
N LEU A 5 4.10 18.75 -44.95
CA LEU A 5 3.64 17.74 -43.97
C LEU A 5 4.66 16.60 -43.76
N ARG A 6 5.42 16.23 -44.80
CA ARG A 6 6.45 15.18 -44.68
C ARG A 6 7.65 15.63 -43.86
N GLY A 7 8.05 16.90 -43.97
CA GLY A 7 9.12 17.49 -43.18
C GLY A 7 8.79 17.54 -41.69
N VAL A 8 7.55 17.94 -41.35
CA VAL A 8 7.08 17.99 -39.96
C VAL A 8 7.05 16.58 -39.35
N LYS A 9 6.53 15.57 -40.06
CA LYS A 9 6.51 14.19 -39.57
C LYS A 9 7.91 13.62 -39.29
N TRP A 10 8.90 13.99 -40.09
CA TRP A 10 10.29 13.55 -39.91
C TRP A 10 10.97 14.23 -38.70
N VAL A 11 10.75 15.53 -38.50
CA VAL A 11 11.27 16.28 -37.35
C VAL A 11 10.65 15.79 -36.04
N VAL A 12 9.34 15.54 -36.05
CA VAL A 12 8.60 14.94 -34.92
C VAL A 12 9.16 13.55 -34.61
N GLY A 13 9.39 12.70 -35.62
CA GLY A 13 10.00 11.38 -35.42
C GLY A 13 11.39 11.41 -34.77
N LYS A 14 12.22 12.42 -35.09
CA LYS A 14 13.54 12.58 -34.48
C LYS A 14 13.50 13.03 -33.01
N LEU A 15 12.50 13.84 -32.64
CA LEU A 15 12.31 14.32 -31.27
C LEU A 15 11.70 13.23 -30.35
N PHE A 16 10.89 12.32 -30.89
CA PHE A 16 10.30 11.21 -30.12
C PHE A 16 11.23 10.01 -29.95
N ALA A 17 12.25 9.84 -30.81
CA ALA A 17 13.19 8.72 -30.73
C ALA A 17 14.06 8.72 -29.46
N THR A 18 14.27 9.88 -28.81
CA THR A 18 14.99 9.97 -27.54
C THR A 18 14.13 9.56 -26.33
N VAL A 19 12.81 9.49 -26.48
CA VAL A 19 11.88 9.10 -25.40
C VAL A 19 11.81 7.57 -25.24
N GLU A 20 12.07 6.80 -26.30
CA GLU A 20 12.06 5.33 -26.22
C GLU A 20 13.20 4.75 -25.35
N PHE A 21 14.31 5.48 -25.17
CA PHE A 21 15.46 4.98 -24.41
C PHE A 21 15.40 5.29 -22.91
N VAL A 22 14.46 6.11 -22.43
CA VAL A 22 14.40 6.56 -21.01
C VAL A 22 13.28 5.86 -20.21
N ILE A 23 12.55 4.89 -20.78
CA ILE A 23 11.49 4.18 -20.04
C ILE A 23 11.65 2.64 -20.13
N PRO A 24 12.63 2.04 -19.44
CA PRO A 24 12.67 0.59 -19.24
C PRO A 24 11.78 0.12 -18.07
N LEU A 25 10.67 0.83 -17.76
CA LEU A 25 9.82 0.57 -16.58
C LEU A 25 8.34 0.23 -16.89
N SER A 26 7.89 0.17 -18.15
CA SER A 26 6.45 0.31 -18.43
C SER A 26 5.59 -0.96 -18.30
N ARG A 27 6.09 -2.20 -18.45
CA ARG A 27 5.20 -3.39 -18.27
C ARG A 27 5.17 -3.95 -16.85
N PHE A 28 6.30 -3.97 -16.16
CA PHE A 28 6.35 -4.53 -14.81
C PHE A 28 5.71 -3.58 -13.79
N SER A 29 5.91 -2.26 -13.95
CA SER A 29 5.28 -1.23 -13.09
C SER A 29 3.76 -1.12 -13.31
N LEU A 30 3.25 -1.28 -14.54
CA LEU A 30 1.80 -1.27 -14.79
C LEU A 30 1.11 -2.55 -14.30
N SER A 31 1.77 -3.71 -14.34
CA SER A 31 1.28 -4.96 -13.73
C SER A 31 1.22 -4.88 -12.20
N LEU A 32 2.26 -4.32 -11.58
CA LEU A 32 2.25 -4.00 -10.15
C LEU A 32 1.16 -2.96 -9.85
N GLY A 33 1.08 -1.90 -10.65
CA GLY A 33 0.08 -0.84 -10.55
C GLY A 33 -1.33 -1.41 -10.58
N GLY A 34 -1.65 -2.31 -11.51
CA GLY A 34 -2.96 -2.96 -11.63
C GLY A 34 -3.32 -3.85 -10.43
N LYS A 35 -2.36 -4.54 -9.83
CA LYS A 35 -2.58 -5.33 -8.60
C LYS A 35 -2.68 -4.45 -7.35
N ILE A 36 -1.96 -3.33 -7.32
CA ILE A 36 -1.97 -2.33 -6.24
C ILE A 36 -3.23 -1.43 -6.33
N THR A 37 -3.74 -1.14 -7.53
CA THR A 37 -4.96 -0.34 -7.71
C THR A 37 -6.21 -1.03 -7.17
N THR A 38 -6.15 -2.35 -6.99
CA THR A 38 -7.23 -3.14 -6.43
C THR A 38 -7.09 -3.38 -4.92
N LEU A 39 -6.19 -2.64 -4.22
CA LEU A 39 -6.15 -2.63 -2.75
C LEU A 39 -7.54 -2.40 -2.13
N LYS A 40 -8.37 -1.58 -2.79
CA LYS A 40 -9.74 -1.30 -2.36
C LYS A 40 -10.64 -2.55 -2.37
N GLU A 41 -10.56 -3.38 -3.41
CA GLU A 41 -11.36 -4.62 -3.45
C GLU A 41 -10.77 -5.69 -2.54
N GLN A 42 -9.44 -5.80 -2.45
CA GLN A 42 -8.79 -6.69 -1.48
C GLN A 42 -9.19 -6.35 -0.03
N THR A 43 -9.23 -5.05 0.31
CA THR A 43 -9.70 -4.57 1.61
C THR A 43 -11.15 -5.02 1.84
N THR A 44 -12.02 -4.86 0.84
CA THR A 44 -13.44 -5.22 0.95
C THR A 44 -13.66 -6.72 1.14
N VAL A 45 -12.91 -7.57 0.44
CA VAL A 45 -13.03 -9.03 0.53
C VAL A 45 -12.60 -9.58 1.89
N LEU A 46 -11.66 -8.91 2.57
CA LEU A 46 -11.16 -9.34 3.88
C LEU A 46 -11.99 -8.84 5.06
N LEU A 47 -12.68 -7.69 4.94
CA LEU A 47 -13.51 -7.14 6.04
C LEU A 47 -14.57 -8.15 6.52
N ASN A 48 -15.21 -8.87 5.59
CA ASN A 48 -16.25 -9.84 5.92
C ASN A 48 -15.72 -11.07 6.69
N GLN A 49 -14.42 -11.35 6.62
CA GLN A 49 -13.80 -12.49 7.31
C GLN A 49 -13.23 -12.11 8.68
N LEU A 50 -13.08 -10.81 8.99
CA LEU A 50 -12.54 -10.38 10.29
C LEU A 50 -13.45 -10.80 11.46
N SER A 51 -14.76 -10.84 11.23
CA SER A 51 -15.73 -11.33 12.22
C SER A 51 -15.64 -12.83 12.51
N GLU A 52 -14.93 -13.60 11.67
CA GLU A 52 -14.70 -15.03 11.90
C GLU A 52 -13.54 -15.30 12.87
N ILE A 53 -12.76 -14.27 13.23
CA ILE A 53 -11.63 -14.40 14.17
C ILE A 53 -12.19 -14.49 15.60
N MET A 54 -12.04 -15.68 16.20
CA MET A 54 -12.55 -16.00 17.54
C MET A 54 -11.48 -16.05 18.64
N VAL A 55 -10.20 -15.88 18.29
CA VAL A 55 -9.08 -15.88 19.25
C VAL A 55 -8.73 -14.45 19.66
N PRO A 56 -8.17 -14.24 20.87
CA PRO A 56 -7.64 -12.93 21.26
C PRO A 56 -6.69 -12.41 20.17
N THR A 57 -6.90 -11.17 19.76
CA THR A 57 -6.17 -10.56 18.65
C THR A 57 -5.59 -9.21 19.04
N LEU A 58 -4.31 -8.98 18.72
CA LEU A 58 -3.66 -7.69 18.83
C LEU A 58 -3.44 -7.10 17.43
N VAL A 59 -4.08 -5.97 17.14
CA VAL A 59 -3.84 -5.16 15.95
C VAL A 59 -2.83 -4.06 16.29
N VAL A 60 -1.71 -4.05 15.58
CA VAL A 60 -0.66 -3.04 15.73
C VAL A 60 -0.59 -2.17 14.48
N TRP A 61 -0.54 -0.83 14.67
CA TRP A 61 -0.47 0.13 13.56
C TRP A 61 0.48 1.28 13.84
N GLY A 62 1.02 1.89 12.79
CA GLY A 62 1.72 3.17 12.89
C GLY A 62 0.82 4.33 12.49
N ALA A 63 0.73 5.39 13.29
CA ALA A 63 -0.15 6.53 13.00
C ALA A 63 0.23 7.25 11.70
N LYS A 64 1.50 7.16 11.29
CA LYS A 64 2.06 7.80 10.10
C LYS A 64 2.23 6.81 8.93
N ASP A 65 1.48 5.71 8.92
CA ASP A 65 1.49 4.73 7.83
C ASP A 65 1.06 5.39 6.50
N PRO A 66 1.96 5.49 5.49
CA PRO A 66 1.65 6.14 4.23
C PRO A 66 0.94 5.21 3.24
N ILE A 67 0.81 3.91 3.56
CA ILE A 67 0.24 2.88 2.68
C ILE A 67 -1.21 2.62 3.07
N VAL A 68 -1.47 2.40 4.37
CA VAL A 68 -2.81 2.07 4.86
C VAL A 68 -3.16 2.96 6.07
N PRO A 69 -4.22 3.79 5.98
CA PRO A 69 -4.57 4.71 7.05
C PRO A 69 -4.89 4.02 8.38
N ALA A 70 -4.41 4.58 9.49
CA ALA A 70 -4.59 4.02 10.85
C ALA A 70 -6.05 3.81 11.27
N ARG A 71 -7.02 4.51 10.65
CA ARG A 71 -8.46 4.24 10.86
C ARG A 71 -8.85 2.78 10.60
N GLN A 72 -8.11 2.07 9.75
CA GLN A 72 -8.36 0.67 9.45
C GLN A 72 -8.09 -0.25 10.65
N ALA A 73 -7.17 0.13 11.54
CA ALA A 73 -6.93 -0.63 12.77
C ALA A 73 -8.17 -0.65 13.68
N TYR A 74 -8.84 0.50 13.81
CA TYR A 74 -10.07 0.63 14.57
C TYR A 74 -11.24 -0.06 13.89
N ALA A 75 -11.38 0.07 12.57
CA ALA A 75 -12.40 -0.64 11.80
C ALA A 75 -12.27 -2.17 11.94
N ALA A 76 -11.04 -2.70 12.02
CA ALA A 76 -10.82 -4.12 12.29
C ALA A 76 -11.29 -4.52 13.71
N ALA A 77 -11.04 -3.67 14.71
CA ALA A 77 -11.47 -3.93 16.08
C ALA A 77 -12.98 -3.82 16.31
N GLU A 78 -13.70 -3.10 15.44
CA GLU A 78 -15.18 -3.12 15.43
C GLU A 78 -15.74 -4.47 14.95
N LEU A 79 -14.95 -5.25 14.22
CA LEU A 79 -15.38 -6.52 13.61
C LEU A 79 -14.89 -7.76 14.37
N ILE A 80 -13.69 -7.70 14.96
CA ILE A 80 -13.09 -8.82 15.69
C ILE A 80 -13.57 -8.83 17.15
N THR A 81 -14.12 -9.96 17.61
CA THR A 81 -14.81 -10.07 18.91
C THR A 81 -13.90 -9.75 20.12
N ASP A 82 -12.67 -10.26 20.14
CA ASP A 82 -11.68 -10.01 21.19
C ASP A 82 -10.43 -9.38 20.57
N CYS A 83 -10.48 -8.04 20.45
CA CYS A 83 -9.47 -7.28 19.73
C CYS A 83 -8.92 -6.14 20.58
N GLN A 84 -7.60 -6.08 20.67
CA GLN A 84 -6.85 -4.96 21.24
C GLN A 84 -6.17 -4.19 20.10
N VAL A 85 -6.23 -2.86 20.14
CA VAL A 85 -5.56 -2.00 19.17
C VAL A 85 -4.45 -1.21 19.84
N LYS A 86 -3.25 -1.25 19.27
CA LYS A 86 -2.15 -0.37 19.64
C LYS A 86 -1.67 0.39 18.41
N VAL A 87 -1.92 1.70 18.41
CA VAL A 87 -1.36 2.63 17.43
C VAL A 87 -0.11 3.29 18.01
N PHE A 88 0.95 3.34 17.21
CA PHE A 88 2.23 3.95 17.53
C PHE A 88 2.30 5.31 16.83
N GLU A 89 2.17 6.39 17.61
CA GLU A 89 2.08 7.77 17.09
C GLU A 89 3.27 8.16 16.21
N ASP A 90 4.47 7.67 16.54
CA ASP A 90 5.71 8.00 15.84
C ASP A 90 6.24 6.87 14.95
N ALA A 91 5.36 6.06 14.36
CA ALA A 91 5.73 4.96 13.47
C ALA A 91 4.99 5.00 12.12
N GLY A 92 5.64 4.51 11.07
CA GLY A 92 5.05 4.28 9.75
C GLY A 92 4.49 2.87 9.61
N HIS A 93 4.51 2.34 8.38
CA HIS A 93 3.93 1.03 8.07
C HIS A 93 4.61 -0.14 8.80
N SER A 94 5.93 -0.06 9.04
CA SER A 94 6.73 -1.16 9.60
C SER A 94 7.03 -0.96 11.09
N VAL A 95 5.99 -0.88 11.94
CA VAL A 95 6.13 -0.67 13.40
C VAL A 95 7.14 -1.63 14.04
N TYR A 96 7.10 -2.91 13.67
CA TYR A 96 8.00 -3.94 14.21
C TYR A 96 9.48 -3.70 13.87
N ARG A 97 9.80 -2.87 12.86
CA ARG A 97 11.17 -2.45 12.50
C ARG A 97 11.50 -1.09 13.10
N ASP A 98 10.57 -0.15 13.04
CA ASP A 98 10.80 1.24 13.43
C ASP A 98 10.82 1.41 14.96
N LYS A 99 10.07 0.56 15.68
CA LYS A 99 9.86 0.63 17.13
C LYS A 99 10.08 -0.73 17.81
N VAL A 100 11.12 -1.47 17.42
CA VAL A 100 11.41 -2.85 17.88
C VAL A 100 11.18 -3.04 19.38
N GLY A 101 11.74 -2.16 20.24
CA GLY A 101 11.63 -2.30 21.69
C GLY A 101 10.19 -2.19 22.21
N GLU A 102 9.48 -1.13 21.82
CA GLU A 102 8.09 -0.90 22.25
C GLU A 102 7.12 -1.92 21.61
N PHE A 103 7.37 -2.31 20.36
CA PHE A 103 6.65 -3.40 19.69
C PHE A 103 6.81 -4.71 20.44
N SER A 104 8.05 -5.14 20.72
CA SER A 104 8.33 -6.39 21.43
C SER A 104 7.73 -6.40 22.83
N GLN A 105 7.78 -5.27 23.55
CA GLN A 105 7.14 -5.18 24.86
C GLN A 105 5.61 -5.28 24.77
N THR A 106 4.99 -4.63 23.77
CA THR A 106 3.54 -4.71 23.55
C THR A 106 3.14 -6.15 23.22
N LEU A 107 3.89 -6.81 22.34
CA LEU A 107 3.65 -8.20 21.97
C LEU A 107 3.80 -9.14 23.17
N ALA A 108 4.86 -8.99 23.96
CA ALA A 108 5.07 -9.81 25.15
C ALA A 108 3.93 -9.65 26.17
N LYS A 109 3.50 -8.41 26.44
CA LYS A 109 2.36 -8.15 27.34
C LYS A 109 1.06 -8.81 26.86
N PHE A 110 0.85 -8.87 25.55
CA PHE A 110 -0.33 -9.50 24.97
C PHE A 110 -0.30 -11.03 25.08
N LEU A 111 0.89 -11.64 24.96
CA LEU A 111 1.06 -13.10 25.05
C LEU A 111 1.02 -13.64 26.48
N GLY A 112 1.19 -12.77 27.49
CA GLY A 112 1.31 -13.16 28.90
C GLY A 112 2.72 -13.59 29.30
#